data_AF-A0A380JYK4-F1
#
_entry.id   AF-A0A380JYK4-F1
#
_cell.length_a   1.000
_cell.length_b   1.000
_cell.length_c   1.000
_cell.angle_alpha   90.00
_cell.angle_beta   90.00
_cell.angle_gamma   90.00
#
_symmetry.space_group_name_H-M   'P 1'
#
loop_
_entity.id
_entity.type
_entity.pdbx_description
1 polymer ?
#
loop_
_entity_poly.entity_id
_entity_poly.type
_entity_poly.pdbx_seq_one_letter_code
_entity_poly.pdbx_strand_id
1 'polypeptide(L)'
;MNLLGLQRVFSKKCQLVKLSMVALLSATVAITTLTPETIASARETYVSNEVVQNDEAHQYLQESLAWTFSDSPNYYKVLGASQINPALFPQAGDILYSGLDELGRSRTARGTLTYENVAASYGVRQSFAKNQNPSGWLGNPNRVKYKIDWLNGTAYVGDFWNRSHLIADSLGGDALRVNAVTGTRTQNVGGRDQKGGMRYTEQRAQEWLEANRNGHLYYEAAPVYQGDELVPRAVVVSMQSSDKSIDEKVLVYNTANGYTINYTDGTFTQN
;
A
#
# COMPACT_ATOMS: atom_id res chain seq x y z
N MET A 1 0.77 71.37 20.06
CA MET A 1 1.24 71.12 18.68
C MET A 1 0.30 70.11 18.05
N ASN A 2 -0.49 70.58 17.08
CA ASN A 2 -0.93 69.97 15.83
C ASN A 2 -1.18 68.43 15.80
N LEU A 3 -2.25 67.89 15.23
CA LEU A 3 -3.34 68.41 14.38
C LEU A 3 -4.33 67.22 14.21
N LEU A 4 -5.64 67.49 14.22
CA LEU A 4 -6.72 66.87 13.42
C LEU A 4 -6.98 65.34 13.55
N GLY A 5 -8.21 64.83 13.49
CA GLY A 5 -9.48 65.44 13.08
C GLY A 5 -10.51 64.32 12.87
N LEU A 6 -11.63 64.50 13.56
CA LEU A 6 -12.87 63.74 13.67
C LEU A 6 -13.57 63.30 12.35
N GLN A 7 -14.26 62.14 12.43
CA GLN A 7 -15.65 61.84 11.98
C GLN A 7 -16.00 62.01 10.47
N ARG A 8 -16.95 61.30 9.84
CA ARG A 8 -18.26 60.76 10.27
C ARG A 8 -18.81 59.84 9.16
N VAL A 9 -19.78 59.00 9.52
CA VAL A 9 -20.55 58.07 8.68
C VAL A 9 -21.72 58.78 7.97
N PHE A 10 -22.01 58.44 6.70
CA PHE A 10 -23.30 57.96 6.13
C PHE A 10 -23.60 58.39 4.67
N SER A 11 -23.99 57.38 3.87
CA SER A 11 -25.18 57.33 2.98
C SER A 11 -25.13 57.78 1.49
N LYS A 12 -25.68 56.85 0.66
CA LYS A 12 -26.50 56.97 -0.58
C LYS A 12 -25.87 56.76 -1.98
N LYS A 13 -26.32 55.63 -2.58
CA LYS A 13 -26.84 55.39 -3.96
C LYS A 13 -25.96 55.62 -5.21
N CYS A 14 -25.81 54.50 -5.92
CA CYS A 14 -26.13 54.27 -7.35
C CYS A 14 -25.26 54.95 -8.43
N GLN A 15 -24.48 54.14 -9.16
CA GLN A 15 -24.29 54.32 -10.60
C GLN A 15 -23.95 52.98 -11.28
N LEU A 16 -24.76 52.65 -12.30
CA LEU A 16 -24.53 51.56 -13.26
C LEU A 16 -23.24 51.81 -14.05
N VAL A 17 -22.42 50.77 -14.24
CA VAL A 17 -21.49 50.70 -15.37
C VAL A 17 -21.71 49.37 -16.10
N LYS A 18 -21.86 49.49 -17.41
CA LYS A 18 -22.32 48.48 -18.36
C LYS A 18 -21.39 47.26 -18.40
N LEU A 19 -22.00 46.06 -18.39
CA LEU A 19 -21.37 44.80 -18.81
C LEU A 19 -20.95 44.90 -20.29
N SER A 20 -19.68 44.65 -20.58
CA SER A 20 -19.28 44.08 -21.87
C SER A 20 -19.06 42.59 -21.68
N MET A 21 -19.93 41.78 -22.27
CA MET A 21 -19.78 40.33 -22.34
C MET A 21 -18.60 39.99 -23.25
N VAL A 22 -17.52 39.47 -22.67
CA VAL A 22 -16.60 38.58 -23.37
C VAL A 22 -17.01 37.17 -22.97
N ALA A 23 -17.52 36.40 -23.93
CA ALA A 23 -17.85 35.00 -23.73
C ALA A 23 -16.56 34.19 -23.59
N LEU A 24 -16.13 33.94 -22.34
CA LEU A 24 -15.25 32.81 -22.05
C LEU A 24 -16.12 31.56 -22.00
N LEU A 25 -15.92 30.65 -22.96
CA LEU A 25 -16.32 29.26 -22.79
C LEU A 25 -15.47 28.69 -21.65
N SER A 26 -15.96 28.77 -20.42
CA SER A 26 -15.46 27.97 -19.33
C SER A 26 -15.92 26.54 -19.55
N ALA A 27 -15.01 25.65 -19.95
CA ALA A 27 -15.20 24.22 -19.79
C ALA A 27 -15.37 23.96 -18.28
N THR A 28 -16.61 23.79 -17.84
CA THR A 28 -16.91 23.31 -16.50
C THR A 28 -16.45 21.87 -16.42
N VAL A 29 -15.23 21.65 -15.93
CA VAL A 29 -14.87 20.38 -15.32
C VAL A 29 -15.79 20.24 -14.12
N ALA A 30 -16.78 19.37 -14.22
CA ALA A 30 -17.55 18.94 -13.08
C ALA A 30 -16.57 18.23 -12.13
N ILE A 31 -16.07 18.96 -11.14
CA ILE A 31 -15.40 18.35 -10.00
C ILE A 31 -16.52 17.71 -9.20
N THR A 32 -16.79 16.44 -9.46
CA THR A 32 -17.71 15.64 -8.66
C THR A 32 -17.12 15.56 -7.26
N THR A 33 -17.65 16.37 -6.35
CA THR A 33 -17.29 16.31 -4.93
C THR A 33 -17.80 14.98 -4.39
N LEU A 34 -16.89 14.06 -4.03
CA LEU A 34 -17.25 12.82 -3.35
C LEU A 34 -18.00 13.18 -2.06
N THR A 35 -19.24 12.73 -1.92
CA THR A 35 -20.01 12.95 -0.70
C THR A 35 -19.56 11.96 0.37
N PRO A 36 -19.70 12.29 1.68
CA PRO A 36 -19.37 11.38 2.77
C PRO A 36 -20.06 10.00 2.67
N GLU A 37 -21.26 9.93 2.09
CA GLU A 37 -21.98 8.68 1.85
C GLU A 37 -21.33 7.81 0.76
N THR A 38 -20.84 8.40 -0.34
CA THR A 38 -20.02 7.67 -1.33
C THR A 38 -18.69 7.17 -0.75
N ILE A 39 -18.09 7.91 0.19
CA ILE A 39 -16.84 7.50 0.86
C ILE A 39 -17.09 6.32 1.81
N ALA A 40 -18.25 6.28 2.47
CA ALA A 40 -18.65 5.18 3.35
C ALA A 40 -19.01 3.89 2.58
N SER A 41 -19.54 4.02 1.36
CA SER A 41 -19.84 2.89 0.46
C SER A 41 -18.60 2.25 -0.18
N ALA A 42 -17.45 2.94 -0.21
CA ALA A 42 -16.23 2.49 -0.92
C ALA A 42 -15.33 1.55 -0.10
N ARG A 43 -15.85 0.92 0.97
CA ARG A 43 -15.10 0.07 1.89
C ARG A 43 -15.89 -1.18 2.28
N GLU A 44 -16.56 -1.82 1.34
CA GLU A 44 -17.04 -3.17 1.60
C GLU A 44 -15.85 -4.14 1.53
N THR A 45 -15.35 -4.49 2.71
CA THR A 45 -14.28 -5.46 2.88
C THR A 45 -14.87 -6.85 3.00
N TYR A 46 -14.43 -7.73 2.12
CA TYR A 46 -14.86 -9.12 2.10
C TYR A 46 -13.74 -10.03 2.58
N VAL A 47 -13.99 -10.78 3.64
CA VAL A 47 -13.15 -11.92 4.01
C VAL A 47 -13.84 -13.18 3.49
N SER A 48 -13.23 -13.83 2.51
CA SER A 48 -13.76 -15.09 1.98
C SER A 48 -13.44 -16.26 2.92
N ASN A 49 -14.45 -17.11 3.13
CA ASN A 49 -14.27 -18.42 3.77
C ASN A 49 -13.73 -19.47 2.79
N GLU A 50 -13.83 -19.21 1.48
CA GLU A 50 -13.28 -20.06 0.44
C GLU A 50 -11.82 -19.70 0.21
N VAL A 51 -10.96 -20.72 0.09
CA VAL A 51 -9.55 -20.51 -0.24
C VAL A 51 -9.49 -19.83 -1.60
N VAL A 52 -9.08 -18.57 -1.64
CA VAL A 52 -8.54 -17.99 -2.86
C VAL A 52 -7.29 -18.82 -3.17
N GLN A 53 -7.43 -19.77 -4.08
CA GLN A 53 -6.39 -20.75 -4.41
C GLN A 53 -5.07 -20.01 -4.66
N ASN A 54 -4.03 -20.50 -4.00
CA ASN A 54 -2.72 -19.87 -3.85
C ASN A 54 -1.83 -20.19 -5.07
N ASP A 55 -2.43 -20.23 -6.26
CA ASP A 55 -2.02 -21.18 -7.30
C ASP A 55 -0.69 -20.89 -7.99
N GLU A 56 -0.10 -19.70 -7.80
CA GLU A 56 1.09 -19.31 -8.55
C GLU A 56 2.22 -18.75 -7.68
N ALA A 57 1.97 -18.31 -6.44
CA ALA A 57 3.03 -17.65 -5.66
C ALA A 57 4.13 -18.62 -5.21
N HIS A 58 3.76 -19.87 -4.87
CA HIS A 58 4.71 -20.88 -4.41
C HIS A 58 5.73 -21.28 -5.49
N GLN A 59 5.43 -21.08 -6.78
CA GLN A 59 6.40 -21.33 -7.85
C GLN A 59 7.66 -20.46 -7.72
N TYR A 60 7.55 -19.30 -7.04
CA TYR A 60 8.65 -18.38 -6.79
C TYR A 60 9.40 -18.65 -5.48
N LEU A 61 9.20 -19.82 -4.86
CA LEU A 61 9.90 -20.18 -3.63
C LEU A 61 11.41 -20.17 -3.82
N GLN A 62 11.92 -20.74 -4.91
CA GLN A 62 13.38 -20.78 -5.15
C GLN A 62 13.96 -19.39 -5.33
N GLU A 63 13.27 -18.52 -6.08
CA GLU A 63 13.64 -17.12 -6.23
C GLU A 63 13.63 -16.40 -4.88
N SER A 64 12.63 -16.65 -4.03
CA SER A 64 12.55 -16.03 -2.70
C SER A 64 13.71 -16.39 -1.77
N LEU A 65 14.29 -17.58 -1.95
CA LEU A 65 15.46 -18.06 -1.19
C LEU A 65 16.79 -17.55 -1.76
N ALA A 66 16.79 -17.07 -3.00
CA ALA A 66 17.99 -16.65 -3.72
C ALA A 66 18.34 -15.16 -3.55
N TRP A 67 17.74 -14.47 -2.57
CA TRP A 67 18.02 -13.06 -2.35
C TRP A 67 19.50 -12.81 -2.01
N THR A 68 20.10 -11.85 -2.70
CA THR A 68 21.36 -11.24 -2.31
C THR A 68 21.19 -9.73 -2.27
N PHE A 69 21.92 -9.08 -1.37
CA PHE A 69 21.86 -7.63 -1.26
C PHE A 69 22.43 -6.91 -2.50
N SER A 70 23.38 -7.53 -3.20
CA SER A 70 23.95 -6.98 -4.43
C SER A 70 22.95 -6.99 -5.59
N ASP A 71 22.17 -8.06 -5.73
CA ASP A 71 21.32 -8.25 -6.91
C ASP A 71 19.95 -7.61 -6.73
N SER A 72 19.48 -7.49 -5.48
CA SER A 72 18.18 -6.91 -5.15
C SER A 72 18.29 -5.98 -3.94
N PRO A 73 19.06 -4.88 -4.04
CA PRO A 73 19.26 -3.97 -2.92
C PRO A 73 17.94 -3.37 -2.46
N ASN A 74 17.03 -3.04 -3.38
CA ASN A 74 15.69 -2.52 -3.09
C ASN A 74 14.72 -3.53 -2.47
N TYR A 75 15.17 -4.73 -2.11
CA TYR A 75 14.35 -5.79 -1.52
C TYR A 75 13.15 -6.19 -2.38
N TYR A 76 13.24 -5.99 -3.69
CA TYR A 76 12.31 -6.55 -4.66
C TYR A 76 13.03 -6.94 -5.96
N LYS A 77 12.36 -7.78 -6.75
CA LYS A 77 12.76 -8.18 -8.11
C LYS A 77 11.54 -8.19 -9.02
N VAL A 78 11.62 -7.52 -10.17
CA VAL A 78 10.58 -7.59 -11.21
C VAL A 78 10.69 -8.93 -11.93
N LEU A 79 9.58 -9.65 -12.01
CA LEU A 79 9.47 -11.00 -12.60
C LEU A 79 8.94 -11.00 -14.04
N GLY A 80 8.39 -9.87 -14.51
CA GLY A 80 7.81 -9.74 -15.85
C GLY A 80 6.35 -9.31 -15.81
N ALA A 81 5.54 -9.77 -16.78
CA ALA A 81 4.12 -9.45 -16.87
C ALA A 81 3.31 -9.98 -15.67
N SER A 82 2.18 -9.34 -15.36
CA SER A 82 1.36 -9.66 -14.18
C SER A 82 0.76 -11.06 -14.23
N GLN A 83 0.44 -11.55 -15.44
CA GLN A 83 -0.32 -12.78 -15.67
C GLN A 83 -1.68 -12.79 -14.95
N ILE A 84 -2.25 -11.61 -14.70
CA ILE A 84 -3.53 -11.48 -14.01
C ILE A 84 -4.65 -12.11 -14.84
N ASN A 85 -5.47 -12.91 -14.16
CA ASN A 85 -6.77 -13.34 -14.65
C ASN A 85 -7.86 -12.49 -13.97
N PRO A 86 -8.47 -11.52 -14.68
CA PRO A 86 -9.49 -10.64 -14.10
C PRO A 86 -10.70 -11.35 -13.49
N ALA A 87 -11.02 -12.59 -13.92
CA ALA A 87 -12.14 -13.36 -13.38
C ALA A 87 -11.95 -13.76 -11.89
N LEU A 88 -10.73 -13.66 -11.40
CA LEU A 88 -10.34 -14.01 -10.03
C LEU A 88 -10.42 -12.84 -9.04
N PHE A 89 -10.76 -11.64 -9.53
CA PHE A 89 -10.78 -10.40 -8.76
C PHE A 89 -12.22 -9.98 -8.41
N PRO A 90 -12.42 -9.27 -7.29
CA PRO A 90 -13.74 -8.79 -6.89
C PRO A 90 -14.21 -7.63 -7.80
N GLN A 91 -15.39 -7.07 -7.53
CA GLN A 91 -15.88 -5.93 -8.31
C GLN A 91 -15.00 -4.70 -8.11
N ALA A 92 -15.08 -3.73 -9.04
CA ALA A 92 -14.31 -2.50 -8.94
C ALA A 92 -14.68 -1.74 -7.64
N GLY A 93 -13.66 -1.36 -6.87
CA GLY A 93 -13.77 -0.75 -5.56
C GLY A 93 -13.64 -1.74 -4.39
N ASP A 94 -13.78 -3.04 -4.63
CA ASP A 94 -13.76 -4.04 -3.57
C ASP A 94 -12.37 -4.61 -3.31
N ILE A 95 -12.16 -5.02 -2.05
CA ILE A 95 -10.98 -5.76 -1.61
C ILE A 95 -11.43 -7.09 -0.99
N LEU A 96 -10.81 -8.16 -1.49
CA LEU A 96 -11.00 -9.53 -1.06
C LEU A 96 -9.76 -10.02 -0.31
N TYR A 97 -9.94 -10.37 0.96
CA TYR A 97 -8.94 -11.08 1.76
C TYR A 97 -9.28 -12.57 1.83
N SER A 98 -8.26 -13.40 1.67
CA SER A 98 -8.36 -14.82 2.04
C SER A 98 -8.47 -14.98 3.56
N GLY A 99 -9.25 -15.96 4.00
CA GLY A 99 -9.13 -16.47 5.37
C GLY A 99 -7.71 -16.95 5.68
N LEU A 100 -7.36 -16.92 6.98
CA LEU A 100 -6.08 -17.48 7.44
C LEU A 100 -6.02 -18.99 7.18
N ASP A 101 -4.81 -19.53 7.01
CA ASP A 101 -4.63 -20.98 6.98
C ASP A 101 -4.65 -21.62 8.38
N GLU A 102 -4.46 -22.95 8.43
CA GLU A 102 -4.48 -23.73 9.66
C GLU A 102 -3.36 -23.34 10.65
N LEU A 103 -2.28 -22.73 10.17
CA LEU A 103 -1.18 -22.19 10.98
C LEU A 103 -1.42 -20.71 11.37
N GLY A 104 -2.59 -20.15 10.99
CA GLY A 104 -2.95 -18.76 11.23
C GLY A 104 -2.18 -17.78 10.35
N ARG A 105 -1.65 -18.24 9.21
CA ARG A 105 -0.90 -17.43 8.25
C ARG A 105 -1.83 -16.73 7.29
N SER A 106 -1.46 -15.51 6.91
CA SER A 106 -2.18 -14.74 5.91
C SER A 106 -1.98 -15.35 4.53
N ARG A 107 -3.02 -15.31 3.72
CA ARG A 107 -3.04 -15.81 2.35
C ARG A 107 -3.25 -14.64 1.38
N THR A 108 -3.46 -14.95 0.10
CA THR A 108 -3.63 -13.97 -0.97
C THR A 108 -4.68 -12.91 -0.66
N ALA A 109 -4.35 -11.65 -0.94
CA ALA A 109 -5.27 -10.53 -0.96
C ALA A 109 -5.40 -10.02 -2.41
N ARG A 110 -6.63 -9.68 -2.83
CA ARG A 110 -6.92 -9.11 -4.15
C ARG A 110 -7.77 -7.86 -4.02
N GLY A 111 -7.47 -6.84 -4.80
CA GLY A 111 -8.32 -5.67 -4.96
C GLY A 111 -8.49 -5.34 -6.45
N THR A 112 -9.71 -4.96 -6.83
CA THR A 112 -9.94 -4.23 -8.08
C THR A 112 -9.99 -2.76 -7.72
N LEU A 113 -8.81 -2.19 -7.51
CA LEU A 113 -8.64 -0.89 -6.87
C LEU A 113 -9.06 0.24 -7.81
N THR A 114 -9.77 1.23 -7.28
CA THR A 114 -10.14 2.46 -7.99
C THR A 114 -9.56 3.69 -7.27
N TYR A 115 -9.73 4.86 -7.87
CA TYR A 115 -9.34 6.12 -7.22
C TYR A 115 -10.08 6.35 -5.91
N GLU A 116 -11.32 5.88 -5.78
CA GLU A 116 -12.12 6.02 -4.56
C GLU A 116 -11.46 5.30 -3.37
N ASN A 117 -10.83 4.13 -3.58
CA ASN A 117 -10.09 3.44 -2.52
C ASN A 117 -8.93 4.31 -2.01
N VAL A 118 -8.15 4.90 -2.93
CA VAL A 118 -7.04 5.80 -2.61
C VAL A 118 -7.56 7.07 -1.92
N ALA A 119 -8.57 7.72 -2.49
CA ALA A 119 -9.13 8.96 -1.98
C ALA A 119 -9.71 8.80 -0.56
N ALA A 120 -10.36 7.66 -0.29
CA ALA A 120 -10.89 7.34 1.03
C ALA A 120 -9.80 7.10 2.08
N SER A 121 -8.55 6.82 1.68
CA SER A 121 -7.42 6.66 2.60
C SER A 121 -6.77 8.00 3.01
N TYR A 122 -7.00 9.08 2.27
CA TYR A 122 -6.35 10.36 2.54
C TYR A 122 -6.72 10.92 3.91
N GLY A 123 -5.69 11.26 4.69
CA GLY A 123 -5.85 11.80 6.04
C GLY A 123 -6.39 10.80 7.06
N VAL A 124 -6.63 9.56 6.66
CA VAL A 124 -7.01 8.44 7.52
C VAL A 124 -5.78 7.57 7.74
N ARG A 125 -5.60 7.08 8.96
CA ARG A 125 -4.59 6.06 9.24
C ARG A 125 -5.20 5.01 10.14
N GLN A 126 -5.34 3.81 9.63
CA GLN A 126 -5.81 2.70 10.45
C GLN A 126 -4.70 2.19 11.37
N SER A 127 -5.10 1.54 12.46
CA SER A 127 -4.19 0.95 13.42
C SER A 127 -4.59 -0.49 13.69
N PHE A 128 -3.59 -1.38 13.67
CA PHE A 128 -3.81 -2.77 14.06
C PHE A 128 -4.18 -2.86 15.54
N ALA A 129 -5.32 -3.47 15.84
CA ALA A 129 -5.64 -3.87 17.19
C ALA A 129 -4.67 -4.97 17.67
N LYS A 130 -4.53 -5.14 18.99
CA LYS A 130 -3.56 -6.10 19.57
C LYS A 130 -3.76 -7.55 19.10
N ASN A 131 -5.00 -7.95 18.81
CA ASN A 131 -5.35 -9.28 18.32
C ASN A 131 -5.19 -9.44 16.79
N GLN A 132 -4.73 -8.39 16.09
CA GLN A 132 -4.53 -8.38 14.64
C GLN A 132 -3.06 -8.57 14.23
N ASN A 133 -2.23 -9.13 15.12
CA ASN A 133 -0.85 -9.46 14.79
C ASN A 133 -0.78 -10.66 13.82
N PRO A 134 0.03 -10.61 12.76
CA PRO A 134 0.23 -11.72 11.83
C PRO A 134 0.94 -12.92 12.47
N SER A 135 0.95 -14.06 11.77
CA SER A 135 1.72 -15.24 12.16
C SER A 135 3.22 -14.91 12.30
N GLY A 136 3.89 -15.54 13.26
CA GLY A 136 5.32 -15.29 13.54
C GLY A 136 5.63 -13.93 14.15
N TRP A 137 4.62 -13.15 14.55
CA TRP A 137 4.83 -11.82 15.12
C TRP A 137 5.34 -11.89 16.57
N LEU A 138 6.62 -11.56 16.76
CA LEU A 138 7.22 -11.38 18.08
C LEU A 138 7.20 -9.92 18.56
N GLY A 139 6.88 -8.99 17.66
CA GLY A 139 6.98 -7.55 17.91
C GLY A 139 8.42 -7.05 17.94
N ASN A 140 8.59 -5.79 18.36
CA ASN A 140 9.89 -5.17 18.54
C ASN A 140 10.11 -4.86 20.02
N PRO A 141 11.24 -5.28 20.62
CA PRO A 141 11.55 -4.92 21.99
C PRO A 141 11.63 -3.40 22.16
N ASN A 142 11.07 -2.89 23.26
CA ASN A 142 11.12 -1.47 23.56
C ASN A 142 12.58 -1.00 23.69
N ARG A 143 12.90 0.14 23.07
CA ARG A 143 14.21 0.80 23.10
C ARG A 143 15.37 0.02 22.44
N VAL A 144 15.09 -1.11 21.79
CA VAL A 144 16.07 -1.78 20.93
C VAL A 144 15.90 -1.26 19.50
N LYS A 145 17.02 -0.98 18.83
CA LYS A 145 17.04 -0.49 17.44
C LYS A 145 18.06 -1.29 16.66
N TYR A 146 17.67 -1.63 15.44
CA TYR A 146 18.42 -2.48 14.54
C TYR A 146 18.96 -1.63 13.41
N LYS A 147 20.26 -1.75 13.16
CA LYS A 147 20.93 -1.06 12.05
C LYS A 147 20.94 -1.99 10.83
N ILE A 148 20.41 -1.52 9.71
CA ILE A 148 20.43 -2.23 8.43
C ILE A 148 21.14 -1.35 7.40
N ASP A 149 22.29 -1.79 6.92
CA ASP A 149 23.16 -1.03 6.02
C ASP A 149 22.67 -1.05 4.56
N TRP A 150 22.93 0.06 3.85
CA TRP A 150 22.57 0.30 2.46
C TRP A 150 23.80 0.41 1.53
N LEU A 151 23.58 0.29 0.21
CA LEU A 151 24.66 0.33 -0.79
C LEU A 151 25.42 1.67 -0.82
N ASN A 152 24.73 2.79 -0.55
CA ASN A 152 25.36 4.12 -0.56
C ASN A 152 26.04 4.49 0.78
N GLY A 153 26.26 3.52 1.66
CA GLY A 153 26.84 3.73 2.99
C GLY A 153 25.90 4.37 4.01
N THR A 154 24.63 4.65 3.65
CA THR A 154 23.61 5.01 4.63
C THR A 154 23.05 3.76 5.33
N ALA A 155 22.34 3.95 6.43
CA ALA A 155 21.68 2.86 7.13
C ALA A 155 20.31 3.29 7.64
N TYR A 156 19.40 2.31 7.72
CA TYR A 156 18.21 2.40 8.56
C TYR A 156 18.60 2.06 10.00
N VAL A 157 18.05 2.79 10.98
CA VAL A 157 18.16 2.45 12.41
C VAL A 157 16.77 2.53 13.03
N GLY A 158 16.20 1.39 13.42
CA GLY A 158 14.84 1.37 13.92
C GLY A 158 14.31 -0.01 14.30
N ASP A 159 13.01 -0.19 14.19
CA ASP A 159 12.32 -1.44 14.47
C ASP A 159 12.61 -2.45 13.34
N PHE A 160 12.75 -3.73 13.69
CA PHE A 160 13.03 -4.78 12.71
C PHE A 160 11.74 -5.21 12.01
N TRP A 161 10.71 -5.54 12.78
CA TRP A 161 9.45 -6.08 12.28
C TRP A 161 8.42 -4.97 12.04
N ASN A 162 7.67 -5.09 10.95
CA ASN A 162 6.48 -4.32 10.64
C ASN A 162 5.31 -5.28 10.44
N ARG A 163 4.11 -4.85 10.85
CA ARG A 163 2.87 -5.46 10.36
C ARG A 163 2.71 -4.98 8.93
N SER A 164 3.34 -5.70 8.02
CA SER A 164 3.49 -5.31 6.62
C SER A 164 2.22 -5.67 5.89
N HIS A 165 1.54 -4.69 5.30
CA HIS A 165 0.26 -4.94 4.64
C HIS A 165 0.46 -5.71 3.33
N LEU A 166 -0.52 -6.53 2.95
CA LEU A 166 -0.59 -7.11 1.60
C LEU A 166 -1.20 -6.10 0.62
N ILE A 167 -2.27 -5.44 1.02
CA ILE A 167 -2.82 -4.25 0.35
C ILE A 167 -2.69 -3.07 1.32
N ALA A 168 -1.92 -2.05 0.93
CA ALA A 168 -1.60 -0.92 1.78
C ALA A 168 -2.82 -0.10 2.21
N ASP A 169 -2.72 0.53 3.38
CA ASP A 169 -3.68 1.54 3.88
C ASP A 169 -3.90 2.67 2.85
N SER A 170 -2.84 3.09 2.13
CA SER A 170 -2.94 4.11 1.05
C SER A 170 -3.68 3.63 -0.20
N LEU A 171 -3.94 2.33 -0.33
CA LEU A 171 -4.72 1.72 -1.39
C LEU A 171 -6.11 1.29 -0.89
N GLY A 172 -6.50 1.71 0.32
CA GLY A 172 -7.77 1.34 0.94
C GLY A 172 -7.75 0.02 1.71
N GLY A 173 -6.59 -0.63 1.86
CA GLY A 173 -6.49 -1.90 2.57
C GLY A 173 -6.64 -1.76 4.08
N ASP A 174 -7.28 -2.74 4.70
CA ASP A 174 -7.59 -2.71 6.13
C ASP A 174 -6.44 -3.18 7.03
N ALA A 175 -6.32 -2.56 8.21
CA ALA A 175 -5.39 -2.97 9.29
C ALA A 175 -5.85 -4.25 10.03
N LEU A 176 -5.99 -5.35 9.28
CA LEU A 176 -6.43 -6.66 9.76
C LEU A 176 -5.33 -7.72 9.62
N ARG A 177 -5.37 -8.74 10.47
CA ARG A 177 -4.40 -9.85 10.45
C ARG A 177 -4.34 -10.53 9.08
N VAL A 178 -5.50 -10.75 8.44
CA VAL A 178 -5.62 -11.37 7.10
C VAL A 178 -4.94 -10.56 6.00
N ASN A 179 -4.75 -9.26 6.21
CA ASN A 179 -4.11 -8.34 5.28
C ASN A 179 -2.67 -7.99 5.70
N ALA A 180 -2.05 -8.74 6.61
CA ALA A 180 -0.71 -8.43 7.07
C ALA A 180 0.17 -9.67 7.21
N VAL A 181 1.47 -9.48 7.03
CA VAL A 181 2.51 -10.46 7.34
C VAL A 181 3.52 -9.86 8.31
N THR A 182 4.25 -10.72 9.03
CA THR A 182 5.45 -10.31 9.78
C THR A 182 6.55 -10.00 8.78
N GLY A 183 6.61 -8.74 8.33
CA GLY A 183 7.56 -8.28 7.31
C GLY A 183 8.69 -7.49 7.94
N THR A 184 9.92 -7.67 7.48
CA THR A 184 11.01 -6.78 7.88
C THR A 184 10.70 -5.35 7.48
N ARG A 185 11.33 -4.36 8.14
CA ARG A 185 11.21 -2.96 7.72
C ARG A 185 11.55 -2.79 6.24
N THR A 186 12.54 -3.51 5.77
CA THR A 186 13.04 -3.50 4.40
C THR A 186 12.11 -4.21 3.43
N GLN A 187 11.42 -5.26 3.84
CA GLN A 187 10.32 -5.84 3.07
C GLN A 187 9.17 -4.85 2.91
N ASN A 188 8.84 -4.09 3.96
CA ASN A 188 7.74 -3.13 3.91
C ASN A 188 8.05 -1.93 3.01
N VAL A 189 9.22 -1.28 3.17
CA VAL A 189 9.52 -0.02 2.44
C VAL A 189 10.86 0.04 1.72
N GLY A 190 11.63 -1.05 1.73
CA GLY A 190 12.97 -1.09 1.16
C GLY A 190 13.99 -0.32 1.99
N GLY A 191 14.90 0.36 1.29
CA GLY A 191 16.01 1.12 1.88
C GLY A 191 15.58 2.42 2.55
N ARG A 192 16.58 3.26 2.84
CA ARG A 192 16.36 4.53 3.58
C ARG A 192 15.50 5.54 2.80
N ASP A 193 15.50 5.48 1.48
CA ASP A 193 14.68 6.33 0.62
C ASP A 193 13.19 5.96 0.61
N GLN A 194 12.85 4.81 1.20
CA GLN A 194 11.49 4.27 1.27
C GLN A 194 10.88 4.01 -0.12
N LYS A 195 11.69 3.58 -1.09
CA LYS A 195 11.27 3.32 -2.48
C LYS A 195 11.43 1.85 -2.92
N GLY A 196 11.65 0.94 -1.97
CA GLY A 196 11.75 -0.49 -2.24
C GLY A 196 10.70 -1.29 -1.48
N GLY A 197 10.92 -2.60 -1.36
CA GLY A 197 9.96 -3.47 -0.67
C GLY A 197 8.55 -3.43 -1.31
N MET A 198 7.52 -3.59 -0.49
CA MET A 198 6.11 -3.45 -0.90
C MET A 198 5.83 -2.05 -1.43
N ARG A 199 6.45 -1.02 -0.81
CA ARG A 199 6.25 0.39 -1.15
C ARG A 199 6.47 0.71 -2.63
N TYR A 200 7.36 -0.01 -3.31
CA TYR A 200 7.55 0.10 -4.76
C TYR A 200 6.23 -0.10 -5.52
N THR A 201 5.57 -1.23 -5.26
CA THR A 201 4.30 -1.58 -5.93
C THR A 201 3.14 -0.71 -5.46
N GLU A 202 3.10 -0.39 -4.16
CA GLU A 202 2.06 0.46 -3.59
C GLU A 202 2.07 1.85 -4.19
N GLN A 203 3.26 2.48 -4.28
CA GLN A 203 3.42 3.81 -4.84
C GLN A 203 3.05 3.82 -6.33
N ARG A 204 3.49 2.81 -7.08
CA ARG A 204 3.19 2.68 -8.52
C ARG A 204 1.69 2.54 -8.78
N ALA A 205 0.99 1.73 -7.99
CA ALA A 205 -0.46 1.59 -8.07
C ALA A 205 -1.18 2.89 -7.67
N GLN A 206 -0.77 3.51 -6.56
CA GLN A 206 -1.35 4.74 -6.05
C GLN A 206 -1.24 5.88 -7.08
N GLU A 207 -0.03 6.13 -7.59
CA GLU A 207 0.23 7.19 -8.58
C GLU A 207 -0.60 6.99 -9.85
N TRP A 208 -0.75 5.75 -10.31
CA TRP A 208 -1.57 5.44 -11.47
C TRP A 208 -3.06 5.72 -11.23
N LEU A 209 -3.61 5.30 -10.10
CA LEU A 209 -5.01 5.53 -9.73
C LEU A 209 -5.32 7.02 -9.54
N GLU A 210 -4.38 7.79 -8.99
CA GLU A 210 -4.50 9.25 -8.87
C GLU A 210 -4.55 9.96 -10.22
N ALA A 211 -3.78 9.47 -11.20
CA ALA A 211 -3.73 9.99 -12.56
C ALA A 211 -4.90 9.51 -13.44
N ASN A 212 -5.47 8.33 -13.16
CA ASN A 212 -6.48 7.67 -13.97
C ASN A 212 -7.78 7.43 -13.18
N ARG A 213 -8.43 8.51 -12.75
CA ARG A 213 -9.55 8.46 -11.80
C ARG A 213 -10.77 7.65 -12.22
N ASN A 214 -10.93 7.38 -13.52
CA ASN A 214 -12.03 6.57 -14.06
C ASN A 214 -11.61 5.12 -14.37
N GLY A 215 -10.36 4.77 -14.13
CA GLY A 215 -9.81 3.44 -14.35
C GLY A 215 -9.77 2.62 -13.07
N HIS A 216 -9.43 1.34 -13.23
CA HIS A 216 -9.19 0.43 -12.12
C HIS A 216 -7.87 -0.32 -12.30
N LEU A 217 -7.32 -0.82 -11.20
CA LEU A 217 -6.09 -1.58 -11.16
C LEU A 217 -6.31 -2.86 -10.39
N TYR A 218 -6.13 -3.99 -11.07
CA TYR A 218 -6.08 -5.30 -10.43
C TYR A 218 -4.78 -5.40 -9.64
N TYR A 219 -4.88 -5.57 -8.33
CA TYR A 219 -3.73 -5.69 -7.41
C TYR A 219 -3.86 -6.98 -6.61
N GLU A 220 -2.93 -7.90 -6.77
CA GLU A 220 -2.85 -9.15 -6.00
C GLU A 220 -1.55 -9.19 -5.20
N ALA A 221 -1.63 -9.53 -3.92
CA ALA A 221 -0.46 -9.76 -3.06
C ALA A 221 -0.57 -11.13 -2.40
N ALA A 222 0.39 -12.01 -2.68
CA ALA A 222 0.40 -13.41 -2.28
C ALA A 222 1.70 -13.77 -1.53
N PRO A 223 1.63 -14.08 -0.22
CA PRO A 223 2.79 -14.51 0.56
C PRO A 223 3.35 -15.86 0.09
N VAL A 224 4.67 -15.99 0.10
CA VAL A 224 5.41 -17.23 -0.22
C VAL A 224 5.98 -17.83 1.06
N TYR A 225 5.49 -18.99 1.46
CA TYR A 225 5.98 -19.75 2.63
C TYR A 225 6.75 -21.01 2.21
N GLN A 226 7.72 -21.42 3.02
CA GLN A 226 8.37 -22.73 2.90
C GLN A 226 7.85 -23.66 4.00
N GLY A 227 7.17 -24.74 3.62
CA GLY A 227 6.60 -25.70 4.58
C GLY A 227 5.73 -25.02 5.65
N ASP A 228 6.04 -25.27 6.92
CA ASP A 228 5.27 -24.80 8.08
C ASP A 228 5.79 -23.46 8.65
N GLU A 229 6.61 -22.73 7.90
CA GLU A 229 7.10 -21.41 8.33
C GLU A 229 5.95 -20.43 8.57
N LEU A 230 6.00 -19.73 9.71
CA LEU A 230 5.00 -18.74 10.10
C LEU A 230 5.24 -17.37 9.47
N VAL A 231 6.48 -17.07 9.08
CA VAL A 231 6.89 -15.83 8.41
C VAL A 231 7.13 -16.15 6.94
N PRO A 232 6.57 -15.39 5.98
CA PRO A 232 6.79 -15.68 4.57
C PRO A 232 8.22 -15.29 4.17
N ARG A 233 8.80 -16.04 3.23
CA ARG A 233 10.10 -15.74 2.59
C ARG A 233 10.03 -14.50 1.70
N ALA A 234 8.90 -14.29 1.06
CA ALA A 234 8.63 -13.14 0.20
C ALA A 234 7.11 -12.91 0.06
N VAL A 235 6.75 -11.82 -0.60
CA VAL A 235 5.39 -11.58 -1.10
C VAL A 235 5.49 -11.35 -2.60
N VAL A 236 4.70 -12.07 -3.40
CA VAL A 236 4.55 -11.81 -4.84
C VAL A 236 3.40 -10.83 -5.02
N VAL A 237 3.67 -9.74 -5.71
CA VAL A 237 2.68 -8.72 -6.05
C VAL A 237 2.47 -8.70 -7.56
N SER A 238 1.24 -8.88 -8.03
CA SER A 238 0.87 -8.75 -9.43
C SER A 238 -0.03 -7.52 -9.61
N MET A 239 0.25 -6.69 -10.61
CA MET A 239 -0.50 -5.48 -10.91
C MET A 239 -0.83 -5.38 -12.40
N GLN A 240 -2.10 -5.11 -12.72
CA GLN A 240 -2.52 -4.80 -14.09
C GLN A 240 -3.54 -3.66 -14.08
N SER A 241 -3.22 -2.56 -14.73
CA SER A 241 -4.14 -1.44 -14.90
C SER A 241 -5.14 -1.70 -16.03
N SER A 242 -6.31 -1.08 -15.98
CA SER A 242 -7.37 -1.25 -16.98
C SER A 242 -6.96 -0.80 -18.39
N ASP A 243 -6.02 0.14 -18.49
CA ASP A 243 -5.40 0.60 -19.74
C ASP A 243 -4.14 -0.20 -20.15
N LYS A 244 -3.73 -1.17 -19.32
CA LYS A 244 -2.53 -2.00 -19.47
C LYS A 244 -1.18 -1.24 -19.50
N SER A 245 -1.14 0.02 -19.08
CA SER A 245 0.12 0.75 -18.91
C SER A 245 0.94 0.25 -17.70
N ILE A 246 0.29 -0.41 -16.75
CA ILE A 246 0.90 -1.28 -15.74
C ILE A 246 0.49 -2.72 -16.08
N ASP A 247 1.47 -3.59 -16.27
CA ASP A 247 1.31 -5.04 -16.39
C ASP A 247 2.58 -5.71 -15.86
N GLU A 248 2.63 -5.93 -14.55
CA GLU A 248 3.88 -6.26 -13.86
C GLU A 248 3.65 -7.26 -12.71
N LYS A 249 4.62 -8.14 -12.51
CA LYS A 249 4.72 -9.03 -11.35
C LYS A 249 6.04 -8.78 -10.64
N VAL A 250 6.01 -8.69 -9.32
CA VAL A 250 7.15 -8.30 -8.48
C VAL A 250 7.26 -9.26 -7.31
N LEU A 251 8.46 -9.81 -7.09
CA LEU A 251 8.80 -10.56 -5.88
C LEU A 251 9.40 -9.60 -4.86
N VAL A 252 8.78 -9.47 -3.69
CA VAL A 252 9.24 -8.61 -2.59
C VAL A 252 9.84 -9.47 -1.49
N TYR A 253 11.15 -9.36 -1.28
CA TYR A 253 11.89 -10.22 -0.36
C TYR A 253 11.65 -9.86 1.10
N ASN A 254 11.36 -10.86 1.94
CA ASN A 254 11.26 -10.66 3.39
C ASN A 254 12.62 -10.87 4.06
N THR A 255 13.57 -10.01 3.74
CA THR A 255 14.96 -10.09 4.18
C THR A 255 15.43 -8.76 4.75
N ALA A 256 16.55 -8.78 5.47
CA ALA A 256 17.22 -7.59 5.99
C ALA A 256 18.73 -7.79 5.93
N ASN A 257 19.44 -6.90 5.22
CA ASN A 257 20.89 -7.00 5.07
C ASN A 257 21.61 -7.04 6.43
N GLY A 258 22.52 -8.00 6.60
CA GLY A 258 23.24 -8.22 7.85
C GLY A 258 22.50 -9.03 8.92
N TYR A 259 21.35 -9.62 8.60
CA TYR A 259 20.60 -10.46 9.54
C TYR A 259 20.19 -11.79 8.91
N THR A 260 20.09 -12.81 9.76
CA THR A 260 19.48 -14.11 9.46
C THR A 260 18.16 -14.23 10.22
N ILE A 261 17.08 -14.54 9.50
CA ILE A 261 15.73 -14.70 10.06
C ILE A 261 15.43 -16.19 10.20
N ASN A 262 14.88 -16.58 11.35
CA ASN A 262 14.21 -17.86 11.52
C ASN A 262 12.74 -17.68 11.11
N TYR A 263 12.42 -18.12 9.90
CA TYR A 263 11.06 -17.96 9.34
C TYR A 263 10.03 -18.87 10.02
N THR A 264 10.48 -19.88 10.78
CA THR A 264 9.61 -20.77 11.55
C THR A 264 8.88 -20.02 12.66
N ASP A 265 9.57 -19.12 13.37
CA ASP A 265 9.03 -18.49 14.59
C ASP A 265 9.16 -16.95 14.63
N GLY A 266 9.85 -16.34 13.66
CA GLY A 266 10.06 -14.89 13.57
C GLY A 266 11.21 -14.37 14.44
N THR A 267 12.02 -15.24 15.05
CA THR A 267 13.29 -14.83 15.67
C THR A 267 14.32 -14.49 14.60
N PHE A 268 15.36 -13.73 14.96
CA PHE A 268 16.43 -13.35 14.04
C PHE A 268 17.73 -13.03 14.79
N THR A 269 18.86 -13.15 14.10
CA THR A 269 20.20 -12.84 14.60
C THR A 269 20.95 -11.94 13.63
N GLN A 270 21.83 -11.09 14.16
CA GLN A 270 22.76 -10.33 13.32
C GLN A 270 23.90 -11.25 12.86
N ASN A 271 24.34 -11.09 11.61
CA ASN A 271 25.43 -11.86 11.00
C ASN A 271 26.82 -11.35 11.42
#